data_AF-A0AB34PM49-F1
#
_entry.id   AF-A0AB34PM49-F1
#
_cell.length_a   1.000
_cell.length_b   1.000
_cell.length_c   1.000
_cell.angle_alpha   90.00
_cell.angle_beta   90.00
_cell.angle_gamma   90.00
#
_symmetry.space_group_name_H-M   'P 1'
#
loop_
_entity.id
_entity.type
_entity.pdbx_description
1 polymer ?
#
loop_
_entity_poly.entity_id
_entity_poly.type
_entity_poly.pdbx_seq_one_letter_code
_entity_poly.pdbx_strand_id
1 'polypeptide(L)'
;MSIDSIVHLYKRVLIVSSLLLWAYPMFAQLHSIEIKVIDAENGNSIEFATVQWKGLNEPSYKNGTTTNRKGVATPIITAVGVPSSLVAFE
;
A
#
# COMPACT_ATOMS: atom_id res chain seq x y z
N MET A 1 43.86 5.48 -19.84
CA MET A 1 42.44 5.85 -19.99
C MET A 1 42.36 7.38 -19.88
N SER A 2 41.82 8.07 -20.89
CA SER A 2 41.77 9.55 -20.89
C SER A 2 40.74 10.07 -19.89
N ILE A 3 41.01 11.24 -19.31
CA ILE A 3 40.10 11.96 -18.40
C ILE A 3 38.72 12.15 -19.04
N ASP A 4 38.67 12.43 -20.35
CA ASP A 4 37.41 12.59 -21.09
C ASP A 4 36.57 11.31 -21.13
N SER A 5 37.23 10.14 -21.22
CA SER A 5 36.56 8.84 -21.14
C SER A 5 35.97 8.58 -19.77
N ILE A 6 36.65 9.02 -18.70
CA ILE A 6 36.18 8.89 -17.32
C ILE A 6 34.94 9.78 -17.10
N VAL A 7 35.00 11.04 -17.53
CA VAL A 7 33.88 11.99 -17.43
C VAL A 7 32.64 11.49 -18.18
N HIS A 8 32.83 10.95 -19.40
CA HIS A 8 31.73 10.38 -20.16
C HIS A 8 31.12 9.13 -19.50
N LEU A 9 31.94 8.30 -18.86
CA LEU A 9 31.46 7.13 -18.13
C LEU A 9 30.60 7.56 -16.93
N TYR A 10 31.06 8.51 -16.13
CA TYR A 10 30.29 9.04 -14.99
C TYR A 10 28.96 9.64 -15.42
N LYS A 11 28.94 10.40 -16.53
CA LYS A 11 27.70 10.99 -17.05
C LYS A 11 26.68 9.92 -17.44
N ARG A 12 27.12 8.82 -18.06
CA ARG A 12 26.24 7.70 -18.42
C ARG A 12 25.71 6.96 -17.19
N VAL A 13 26.57 6.70 -16.21
CA VAL A 13 26.17 6.06 -14.94
C VAL A 13 25.16 6.92 -14.18
N LEU A 14 25.38 8.24 -14.11
CA LEU A 14 24.45 9.16 -13.46
C LEU A 14 23.05 9.08 -14.09
N ILE A 15 22.96 9.11 -15.42
CA ILE A 15 21.69 9.04 -16.16
C ILE A 15 20.96 7.72 -15.85
N VAL A 16 21.67 6.59 -15.91
CA VAL A 16 21.09 5.27 -15.62
C VAL A 16 20.62 5.17 -14.17
N SER A 17 21.40 5.67 -13.21
CA SER A 17 21.02 5.70 -11.79
C SER A 17 19.79 6.56 -11.53
N SER A 18 19.69 7.73 -12.17
CA SER A 18 18.50 8.59 -12.06
C SER A 18 17.24 7.95 -12.67
N LEU A 19 17.38 7.26 -13.80
CA LEU A 19 16.29 6.51 -14.42
C LEU A 19 15.80 5.35 -13.53
N LEU A 20 16.72 4.61 -12.91
CA LEU A 20 16.40 3.53 -11.98
C LEU A 20 15.68 4.06 -10.73
N LEU A 21 16.14 5.19 -10.16
CA LEU A 21 15.49 5.84 -9.02
C LEU A 21 14.07 6.32 -9.36
N TRP A 22 13.84 6.78 -10.59
CA TRP A 22 12.53 7.23 -11.04
C TRP A 22 11.55 6.07 -11.30
N ALA A 23 12.05 4.88 -11.65
CA ALA A 23 11.23 3.68 -11.82
C ALA A 23 10.79 3.04 -10.49
N TYR A 24 11.48 3.31 -9.38
CA TYR A 24 11.15 2.76 -8.05
C TYR A 24 9.67 2.91 -7.62
N PRO A 25 9.01 4.08 -7.75
CA PRO A 25 7.60 4.24 -7.39
C PRO A 25 6.63 3.41 -8.23
N MET A 26 6.98 2.96 -9.45
CA MET A 26 6.11 2.07 -10.23
C MET A 26 6.01 0.65 -9.63
N PHE A 27 6.98 0.26 -8.81
CA PHE A 27 6.98 -1.04 -8.12
C PHE A 27 6.39 -0.98 -6.71
N ALA A 28 5.95 0.20 -6.23
CA ALA A 28 5.06 0.29 -5.08
C ALA A 28 3.69 -0.23 -5.52
N GLN A 29 3.57 -1.55 -5.63
CA GLN A 29 2.38 -2.22 -6.12
C GLN A 29 1.18 -1.80 -5.28
N LEU A 30 0.13 -1.38 -5.96
CA LEU A 30 -1.17 -1.12 -5.36
C LEU A 30 -1.88 -2.46 -5.21
N HIS A 31 -1.92 -2.99 -3.99
CA HIS A 31 -2.63 -4.23 -3.71
C HIS A 31 -4.02 -3.87 -3.19
N SER A 32 -5.03 -4.27 -3.95
CA SER A 32 -6.41 -4.25 -3.47
C SER A 32 -6.63 -5.52 -2.66
N ILE A 33 -7.02 -5.37 -1.39
CA ILE A 33 -7.38 -6.49 -0.52
C ILE A 33 -8.89 -6.44 -0.31
N GLU A 34 -9.54 -7.61 -0.34
CA GLU A 34 -10.95 -7.74 0.01
C GLU A 34 -11.08 -8.19 1.47
N ILE A 35 -11.90 -7.48 2.24
CA ILE A 35 -12.15 -7.74 3.65
C ILE A 35 -13.65 -7.91 3.85
N LYS A 36 -14.05 -9.02 4.47
CA LYS A 36 -15.42 -9.25 4.92
C LYS A 36 -15.53 -8.99 6.42
N VAL A 37 -16.41 -8.08 6.80
CA VAL A 37 -16.74 -7.76 8.18
C VAL A 37 -18.03 -8.49 8.56
N ILE A 38 -17.95 -9.28 9.61
CA ILE A 38 -19.06 -10.05 10.15
C ILE A 38 -19.26 -9.74 11.63
N ASP A 39 -20.51 -9.71 12.05
CA ASP A 39 -20.90 -9.64 13.45
C ASP A 39 -20.49 -10.96 14.12
N ALA A 40 -19.76 -10.84 15.22
CA ALA A 40 -19.22 -11.99 15.93
C ALA A 40 -20.30 -12.80 16.68
N GLU A 41 -21.43 -12.18 17.04
CA GLU A 41 -22.49 -12.79 17.83
C GLU A 41 -23.43 -13.63 16.97
N ASN A 42 -23.78 -13.14 15.78
CA ASN A 42 -24.77 -13.77 14.91
C ASN A 42 -24.23 -14.22 13.54
N GLY A 43 -22.99 -13.85 13.19
CA GLY A 43 -22.35 -14.20 11.92
C GLY A 43 -22.86 -13.44 10.70
N ASN A 44 -23.72 -12.43 10.88
CA ASN A 44 -24.27 -11.63 9.80
C ASN A 44 -23.21 -10.66 9.25
N SER A 45 -23.35 -10.31 7.97
CA SER A 45 -22.54 -9.25 7.37
C SER A 45 -22.90 -7.89 7.95
N ILE A 46 -21.89 -7.10 8.32
CA ILE A 46 -22.10 -5.75 8.85
C ILE A 46 -22.01 -4.73 7.72
N GLU A 47 -23.11 -4.07 7.42
CA GLU A 47 -23.17 -3.02 6.40
C GLU A 47 -22.65 -1.68 6.94
N PHE A 48 -22.01 -0.88 6.09
CA PHE A 48 -21.52 0.48 6.40
C PHE A 48 -20.52 0.59 7.56
N ALA A 49 -19.96 -0.52 8.02
CA ALA A 49 -18.87 -0.53 8.99
C ALA A 49 -17.65 0.20 8.45
N THR A 50 -17.06 1.04 9.28
CA THR A 50 -15.82 1.74 8.92
C THR A 50 -14.63 0.81 9.17
N VAL A 51 -13.90 0.49 8.11
CA VAL A 51 -12.68 -0.33 8.19
C VAL A 51 -11.47 0.59 8.20
N GLN A 52 -10.64 0.47 9.23
CA GLN A 52 -9.35 1.13 9.33
C GLN A 52 -8.23 0.09 9.35
N TRP A 53 -7.05 0.49 8.90
CA TRP A 53 -5.90 -0.41 8.79
C TRP A 53 -4.60 0.32 9.10
N LYS A 54 -3.57 -0.43 9.46
CA LYS A 54 -2.21 0.10 9.59
C LYS A 54 -1.16 -0.96 9.26
N GLY A 55 0.01 -0.49 8.84
CA GLY A 55 1.19 -1.34 8.71
C GLY A 55 1.72 -1.78 10.07
N LEU A 56 2.53 -2.84 10.07
CA LEU A 56 3.21 -3.31 11.27
C LEU A 56 4.13 -2.20 11.79
N ASN A 57 4.03 -1.89 13.08
CA ASN A 57 4.77 -0.82 13.76
C ASN A 57 4.39 0.62 13.36
N GLU A 58 3.33 0.82 12.56
CA GLU A 58 2.82 2.18 12.35
C GLU A 58 2.09 2.69 13.63
N PRO A 59 2.29 3.98 13.98
CA PRO A 59 1.77 4.56 15.22
C PRO A 59 0.26 4.80 15.19
N SER A 60 -0.33 4.94 14.00
CA SER A 60 -1.75 5.28 13.83
C SER A 60 -2.42 4.41 12.77
N TYR A 61 -3.73 4.26 12.92
CA TYR A 61 -4.58 3.70 11.90
C TYR A 61 -4.83 4.73 10.80
N LYS A 62 -4.82 4.27 9.56
CA LYS A 62 -5.22 5.03 8.38
C LYS A 62 -6.71 4.87 8.20
N ASN A 63 -7.37 5.97 7.86
CA ASN A 63 -8.76 5.93 7.41
C ASN A 63 -8.85 5.03 6.19
N GLY A 64 -9.60 3.92 6.30
CA GLY A 64 -9.82 3.01 5.20
C GLY A 64 -11.13 3.30 4.48
N THR A 65 -11.89 2.24 4.20
CA THR A 65 -13.14 2.32 3.44
C THR A 65 -14.29 1.78 4.28
N THR A 66 -15.53 1.95 3.81
CA THR A 66 -16.71 1.39 4.46
C THR A 66 -17.14 0.10 3.78
N THR A 67 -17.78 -0.79 4.53
CA THR A 67 -18.36 -2.01 3.95
C THR A 67 -19.60 -1.70 3.12
N ASN A 68 -19.80 -2.46 2.05
CA ASN A 68 -21.04 -2.42 1.26
C ASN A 68 -22.18 -3.19 1.97
N ARG A 69 -23.35 -3.29 1.33
CA ARG A 69 -24.51 -4.05 1.84
C ARG A 69 -24.30 -5.55 2.05
N LYS A 70 -23.15 -6.08 1.64
CA LYS A 70 -22.75 -7.48 1.86
C LYS A 70 -21.70 -7.60 2.96
N GLY A 71 -21.36 -6.52 3.65
CA GLY A 71 -20.31 -6.46 4.64
C GLY A 71 -18.90 -6.55 4.07
N VAL A 72 -18.71 -6.20 2.79
CA VAL A 72 -17.40 -6.29 2.12
C VAL A 72 -16.82 -4.91 1.89
N ALA A 73 -15.55 -4.74 2.26
CA ALA A 73 -14.72 -3.55 2.07
C ALA A 73 -13.50 -3.90 1.22
N THR A 74 -13.14 -3.02 0.29
CA THR A 74 -11.96 -3.20 -0.58
C THR A 74 -10.99 -2.02 -0.41
N PRO A 75 -10.21 -1.96 0.70
CA PRO A 75 -9.23 -0.91 0.88
C PRO A 75 -8.09 -1.03 -0.15
N ILE A 76 -7.62 0.13 -0.57
CA ILE A 76 -6.44 0.28 -1.40
C ILE A 76 -5.23 0.38 -0.49
N ILE A 77 -4.31 -0.58 -0.59
CA ILE A 77 -3.12 -0.67 0.25
C ILE A 77 -1.89 -0.64 -0.65
N THR A 78 -0.94 0.24 -0.32
CA THR A 78 0.35 0.29 -1.02
C THR A 78 1.28 -0.78 -0.44
N ALA A 79 2.12 -1.40 -1.27
CA ALA A 79 3.01 -2.50 -0.87
C ALA A 79 3.97 -2.19 0.31
N VAL A 80 4.20 -0.91 0.62
CA VAL A 80 4.99 -0.46 1.79
C VAL A 80 4.18 -0.60 3.10
N GLY A 81 2.85 -0.74 3.01
CA GLY A 81 1.92 -0.72 4.12
C GLY A 81 0.98 -1.92 4.17
N VAL A 82 1.41 -3.12 3.78
CA VAL A 82 0.62 -4.35 3.96
C VAL A 82 0.02 -4.36 5.37
N PRO A 83 -1.32 -4.45 5.53
CA PRO A 83 -1.95 -4.32 6.81
C PRO A 83 -1.55 -5.48 7.70
N SER A 84 -0.95 -5.18 8.83
CA SER A 84 -0.72 -6.18 9.87
C SER A 84 -1.85 -6.21 10.90
N SER A 85 -2.67 -5.16 10.93
CA SER A 85 -3.83 -5.02 11.80
C SER A 85 -4.98 -4.36 11.06
N LEU A 86 -6.16 -4.93 11.23
CA LEU A 86 -7.43 -4.46 10.68
C LEU A 86 -8.42 -4.26 11.82
N VAL A 87 -9.11 -3.13 11.82
CA VAL A 87 -10.16 -2.85 12.80
C VAL A 87 -11.39 -2.36 12.05
N ALA A 88 -12.54 -2.95 12.35
CA ALA A 88 -13.83 -2.55 11.83
C ALA A 88 -14.71 -2.12 13.01
N PHE A 89 -15.48 -1.05 12.80
CA PHE A 89 -16.45 -0.54 13.77
C PHE A 89 -17.81 -0.43 13.09
N GLU A 90 -18.88 -0.76 13.82
CA GLU A 90 -20.28 -0.62 13.40
C GLU A 90 -20.77 0.83 13.51
#